data_AF-A0A7V8YKW9-F1
#
_entry.id   AF-A0A7V8YKW9-F1
#
_cell.length_a   1.000
_cell.length_b   1.000
_cell.length_c   1.000
_cell.angle_alpha   90.00
_cell.angle_beta   90.00
_cell.angle_gamma   90.00
#
_symmetry.space_group_name_H-M   'P 1'
#
loop_
_entity.id
_entity.type
_entity.pdbx_description
1 polymer ?
#
loop_
_entity_poly.entity_id
_entity_poly.type
_entity_poly.pdbx_seq_one_letter_code
_entity_poly.pdbx_strand_id
1 'polypeptide(L)'
;MALTGCGQVIPEEPVAAPDRATISAANEPPKSLPRQPVDPHAAPAPVTDGAPVTDGADVAGGTDTANDRFAATVVTGVEQYWREEFPVRFGMRWRNLRGFTAADPRDTANPPPCLSRSLDLADQALYCPRLDT
;
A
#
# COMPACT_ATOMS: atom_id res chain seq x y z
N MET A 1 -8.42 55.48 -40.24
CA MET A 1 -7.86 54.98 -38.98
C MET A 1 -8.81 53.91 -38.46
N ALA A 2 -8.44 52.63 -38.59
CA ALA A 2 -9.24 51.50 -38.15
C ALA A 2 -8.35 50.61 -37.29
N LEU A 3 -8.79 50.29 -36.08
CA LEU A 3 -8.28 49.16 -35.31
C LEU A 3 -9.46 48.50 -34.59
N THR A 4 -10.03 47.51 -35.28
CA THR A 4 -10.96 46.50 -34.77
C THR A 4 -10.13 45.42 -34.08
N GLY A 5 -10.30 45.22 -32.77
CA GLY A 5 -9.70 44.11 -32.03
C GLY A 5 -10.74 43.01 -31.78
N CYS A 6 -10.64 41.91 -32.53
CA CYS A 6 -11.45 40.71 -32.38
C CYS A 6 -11.05 39.90 -31.14
N GLY A 7 -12.03 39.36 -30.43
CA GLY A 7 -11.84 38.33 -29.41
C GLY A 7 -11.24 37.06 -30.02
N GLN A 8 -10.20 36.55 -29.38
CA GLN A 8 -9.64 35.23 -29.68
C GLN A 8 -10.35 34.20 -28.80
N VAL A 9 -11.25 33.43 -29.41
CA VAL A 9 -11.75 32.18 -28.86
C VAL A 9 -10.73 31.11 -29.23
N ILE A 10 -10.13 30.44 -28.24
CA ILE A 10 -9.28 29.27 -28.45
C ILE A 10 -10.21 28.12 -28.88
N PRO A 11 -10.00 27.45 -30.02
CA PRO A 11 -10.74 26.24 -30.35
C PRO A 11 -10.27 25.12 -29.41
N GLU A 12 -11.19 24.55 -28.62
CA GLU A 12 -10.92 23.29 -27.92
C GLU A 12 -10.81 22.16 -28.95
N GLU A 13 -9.61 21.60 -29.10
CA GLU A 13 -9.44 20.31 -29.76
C GLU A 13 -10.18 19.22 -28.97
N PRO A 14 -10.96 18.34 -29.61
CA PRO A 14 -11.52 17.19 -28.93
C PRO A 14 -10.38 16.24 -28.56
N VAL A 15 -10.11 16.10 -27.26
CA VAL A 15 -9.28 15.00 -26.75
C VAL A 15 -9.98 13.70 -27.15
N ALA A 16 -9.42 13.02 -28.15
CA ALA A 16 -9.88 11.71 -28.55
C ALA A 16 -9.76 10.77 -27.35
N ALA A 17 -10.89 10.21 -26.92
CA ALA A 17 -10.89 9.13 -25.95
C ALA A 17 -10.08 7.96 -26.53
N PRO A 18 -9.21 7.30 -25.74
CA PRO A 18 -8.45 6.16 -26.24
C PRO A 18 -9.42 5.07 -26.69
N ASP A 19 -9.18 4.50 -27.87
CA ASP A 19 -9.99 3.41 -28.40
C ASP A 19 -9.95 2.21 -27.44
N ARG A 20 -11.04 1.45 -27.42
CA ARG A 20 -11.22 0.27 -26.57
C ARG A 20 -10.09 -0.76 -26.73
N ALA A 21 -9.48 -0.83 -27.91
CA ALA A 21 -8.31 -1.68 -28.15
C ALA A 21 -7.08 -1.26 -27.32
N THR A 22 -6.85 0.04 -27.13
CA THR A 22 -5.73 0.58 -26.35
C THR A 22 -5.90 0.33 -24.85
N ILE A 23 -7.14 0.39 -24.34
CA ILE A 23 -7.46 0.09 -22.93
C ILE A 23 -7.30 -1.41 -22.63
N SER A 24 -7.61 -2.28 -23.59
CA SER A 24 -7.50 -3.73 -23.41
C SER A 24 -6.05 -4.22 -23.30
N ALA A 25 -5.10 -3.57 -23.98
CA ALA A 25 -3.68 -3.95 -23.94
C ALA A 25 -2.99 -3.57 -22.62
N ALA A 26 -3.51 -2.55 -21.90
CA ALA A 26 -2.97 -2.14 -20.60
C ALA A 26 -3.44 -3.02 -19.43
N ASN A 27 -4.43 -3.90 -19.66
CA ASN A 27 -5.00 -4.81 -18.65
C ASN A 27 -4.50 -6.26 -18.80
N GLU A 28 -3.42 -6.48 -19.55
CA GLU A 28 -2.82 -7.81 -19.63
C GLU A 28 -2.24 -8.17 -18.24
N PRO A 29 -2.68 -9.27 -17.61
CA PRO A 29 -2.13 -9.68 -16.33
C PRO A 29 -0.63 -9.95 -16.48
N PRO A 30 0.20 -9.56 -15.49
CA PRO A 30 1.63 -9.83 -15.55
C PRO A 30 1.84 -11.33 -15.78
N LYS A 31 2.65 -11.64 -16.80
CA LYS A 31 2.98 -13.02 -17.19
C LYS A 31 3.42 -13.78 -15.95
N SER A 32 2.62 -14.76 -15.54
CA SER A 32 2.88 -15.50 -14.31
C SER A 32 4.24 -16.17 -14.42
N LEU A 33 5.16 -15.82 -13.52
CA LEU A 33 6.42 -16.54 -13.40
C LEU A 33 6.10 -18.00 -13.06
N PRO A 34 6.81 -18.98 -13.65
CA PRO A 34 6.61 -20.37 -13.31
C PRO A 34 6.87 -20.54 -11.81
N ARG A 35 5.88 -21.08 -11.09
CA ARG A 35 6.04 -21.46 -9.68
C ARG A 35 7.18 -22.47 -9.61
N GLN A 36 8.29 -22.09 -8.98
CA GLN A 36 9.32 -23.07 -8.66
C GLN A 36 8.73 -24.06 -7.64
N PRO A 37 8.93 -25.38 -7.82
CA PRO A 37 8.63 -26.35 -6.78
C PRO A 37 9.50 -26.01 -5.57
N VAL A 38 8.87 -25.60 -4.47
CA VAL A 38 9.56 -25.46 -3.19
C VAL A 38 9.49 -26.82 -2.50
N ASP A 39 10.65 -27.44 -2.29
CA ASP A 39 10.74 -28.66 -1.49
C ASP A 39 10.50 -28.26 -0.01
N PRO A 40 9.40 -28.69 0.62
CA PRO A 40 9.07 -28.30 2.00
C PRO A 40 10.04 -28.89 3.04
N HIS A 41 10.99 -29.72 2.61
CA HIS A 41 12.06 -30.32 3.43
C HIS A 41 13.44 -29.71 3.17
N ALA A 42 13.58 -28.75 2.25
CA ALA A 42 14.84 -28.05 2.07
C ALA A 42 15.08 -27.16 3.29
N ALA A 43 16.22 -27.37 3.96
CA ALA A 43 16.62 -26.55 5.09
C ALA A 43 16.77 -25.08 4.63
N PRO A 44 16.28 -24.09 5.39
CA PRO A 44 16.45 -22.69 5.05
C PRO A 44 17.94 -22.36 5.00
N ALA A 45 18.33 -21.52 4.03
CA ALA A 45 19.70 -21.00 3.96
C ALA A 45 20.06 -20.30 5.29
N PRO A 46 21.32 -20.38 5.74
CA PRO A 46 21.74 -19.74 6.98
C PRO A 46 21.50 -18.23 6.86
N VAL A 47 20.65 -17.71 7.73
CA VAL A 47 20.37 -16.28 7.84
C VAL A 47 21.57 -15.59 8.50
N THR A 48 22.23 -14.67 7.81
CA THR A 48 23.27 -13.82 8.41
C THR A 48 22.59 -12.68 9.20
N ASP A 49 23.06 -12.47 10.43
CA ASP A 49 22.36 -11.69 11.46
C ASP A 49 22.25 -10.17 11.20
N GLY A 50 21.10 -9.65 11.63
CA GLY A 50 20.85 -8.29 12.12
C GLY A 50 20.00 -8.39 13.39
N ALA A 51 20.06 -7.38 14.26
CA ALA A 51 19.56 -7.32 15.65
C ALA A 51 18.24 -8.07 15.97
N PRO A 52 18.05 -8.53 17.23
CA PRO A 52 16.79 -9.16 17.66
C PRO A 52 15.63 -8.20 17.39
N VAL A 53 14.69 -8.67 16.59
CA VAL A 53 13.45 -7.96 16.27
C VAL A 53 12.53 -8.13 17.46
N THR A 54 12.15 -7.02 18.10
CA THR A 54 11.23 -7.05 19.23
C THR A 54 9.87 -7.60 18.80
N ASP A 55 9.35 -8.55 19.58
CA ASP A 55 8.07 -9.21 19.31
C ASP A 55 6.92 -8.21 19.46
N GLY A 56 6.38 -7.77 18.33
CA GLY A 56 5.19 -6.94 18.25
C GLY A 56 5.27 -5.99 17.06
N ALA A 57 4.17 -5.89 16.32
CA ALA A 57 4.02 -4.80 15.38
C ALA A 57 3.56 -3.57 16.16
N ASP A 58 4.33 -2.49 16.10
CA ASP A 58 3.94 -1.23 16.74
C ASP A 58 2.83 -0.57 15.92
N VAL A 59 1.58 -0.70 16.39
CA VAL A 59 0.42 0.02 15.85
C VAL A 59 0.14 1.24 16.72
N ALA A 60 0.37 2.42 16.17
CA ALA A 60 0.12 3.71 16.78
C ALA A 60 -1.34 4.18 16.57
N GLY A 61 -1.75 5.20 17.32
CA GLY A 61 -3.00 5.95 17.07
C GLY A 61 -4.22 5.53 17.88
N GLY A 62 -4.10 4.58 18.82
CA GLY A 62 -5.26 4.04 19.51
C GLY A 62 -5.57 4.62 20.89
N THR A 63 -6.86 4.73 21.21
CA THR A 63 -7.36 4.86 22.61
C THR A 63 -7.73 3.49 23.21
N ASP A 64 -7.13 2.41 22.68
CA ASP A 64 -7.46 1.00 22.98
C ASP A 64 -8.90 0.62 22.57
N THR A 65 -9.35 1.18 21.46
CA THR A 65 -10.67 0.89 20.88
C THR A 65 -10.71 -0.51 20.25
N ALA A 66 -11.92 -0.96 19.88
CA ALA A 66 -12.08 -2.21 19.14
C ALA A 66 -11.35 -2.18 17.77
N ASN A 67 -11.30 -1.02 17.11
CA ASN A 67 -10.59 -0.86 15.84
C ASN A 67 -9.08 -0.97 16.04
N ASP A 68 -8.55 -0.43 17.14
CA ASP A 68 -7.12 -0.49 17.45
C ASP A 68 -6.67 -1.93 17.70
N ARG A 69 -7.45 -2.68 18.50
CA ARG A 69 -7.19 -4.10 18.77
C ARG A 69 -7.32 -4.96 17.52
N PHE A 70 -8.30 -4.67 16.66
CA PHE A 70 -8.43 -5.34 15.37
C PHE A 70 -7.21 -5.07 14.48
N ALA A 71 -6.81 -3.81 14.33
CA ALA A 71 -5.63 -3.42 13.56
C ALA A 71 -4.36 -4.11 14.10
N ALA A 72 -4.14 -4.08 15.42
CA ALA A 72 -3.01 -4.75 16.07
C ALA A 72 -2.99 -6.27 15.78
N THR A 73 -4.16 -6.93 15.83
CA THR A 73 -4.28 -8.36 15.53
C THR A 73 -3.92 -8.66 14.07
N VAL A 74 -4.47 -7.88 13.13
CA VAL A 74 -4.21 -8.07 11.69
C VAL A 74 -2.74 -7.85 11.36
N VAL A 75 -2.16 -6.74 11.83
CA VAL A 75 -0.76 -6.42 11.58
C VAL A 75 0.16 -7.48 12.18
N THR A 76 -0.10 -7.93 13.41
CA THR A 76 0.68 -9.01 14.05
C THR A 76 0.68 -10.29 13.21
N GLY A 77 -0.47 -10.68 12.66
CA GLY A 77 -0.58 -11.85 11.78
C GLY A 77 0.20 -11.71 10.48
N VAL A 78 0.10 -10.54 9.83
CA VAL A 78 0.84 -10.26 8.57
C VAL A 78 2.35 -10.25 8.80
N GLU A 79 2.81 -9.59 9.87
CA GLU A 79 4.22 -9.57 10.27
C GLU A 79 4.73 -10.97 10.59
N GLN A 80 3.94 -11.80 11.27
CA GLN A 80 4.30 -13.20 11.52
C GLN A 80 4.48 -13.99 10.22
N TYR A 81 3.51 -13.91 9.31
CA TYR A 81 3.58 -14.60 8.02
C TYR A 81 4.86 -14.24 7.26
N TRP A 82 5.22 -12.95 7.22
CA TRP A 82 6.43 -12.52 6.52
C TRP A 82 7.72 -12.90 7.24
N ARG A 83 7.74 -12.97 8.58
CA ARG A 83 8.90 -13.53 9.30
C ARG A 83 9.21 -14.97 8.88
N GLU A 84 8.18 -15.75 8.57
CA GLU A 84 8.32 -17.15 8.17
C GLU A 84 8.65 -17.28 6.67
N GLU A 85 7.92 -16.58 5.78
CA GLU A 85 8.08 -16.74 4.33
C GLU A 85 9.24 -15.94 3.74
N PHE A 86 9.55 -14.76 4.27
CA PHE A 86 10.53 -13.86 3.64
C PHE A 86 11.95 -14.47 3.57
N PRO A 87 12.46 -15.14 4.62
CA PRO A 87 13.75 -15.84 4.53
C PRO A 87 13.77 -16.96 3.49
N VAL A 88 12.67 -17.70 3.37
CA VAL A 88 12.53 -18.81 2.41
C VAL A 88 12.56 -18.29 0.96
N ARG A 89 11.91 -17.15 0.71
CA ARG A 89 11.76 -16.58 -0.63
C ARG A 89 12.95 -15.72 -1.07
N PHE A 90 13.57 -15.01 -0.13
CA PHE A 90 14.54 -13.96 -0.45
C PHE A 90 15.91 -14.16 0.21
N GLY A 91 16.07 -15.19 1.05
CA GLY A 91 17.35 -15.48 1.73
C GLY A 91 17.75 -14.41 2.76
N MET A 92 16.82 -13.53 3.14
CA MET A 92 17.06 -12.44 4.09
C MET A 92 16.03 -12.51 5.21
N ARG A 93 16.42 -12.07 6.41
CA ARG A 93 15.46 -11.94 7.51
C ARG A 93 14.46 -10.83 7.20
N TRP A 94 13.20 -11.08 7.54
CA TRP A 94 12.18 -10.03 7.53
C TRP A 94 12.56 -8.91 8.50
N ARG A 95 12.28 -7.68 8.10
CA ARG A 95 12.38 -6.50 8.95
C ARG A 95 10.98 -5.95 9.15
N ASN A 96 10.53 -5.90 10.40
CA ASN A 96 9.21 -5.37 10.72
C ASN A 96 9.01 -3.98 10.13
N LEU A 97 7.81 -3.75 9.61
CA LEU A 97 7.40 -2.44 9.17
C LEU A 97 7.12 -1.58 10.40
N ARG A 98 7.25 -0.27 10.22
CA ARG A 98 6.99 0.73 11.27
C ARG A 98 5.89 1.66 10.80
N GLY A 99 5.25 2.35 11.74
CA GLY A 99 4.30 3.42 11.42
C GLY A 99 2.89 2.95 11.06
N PHE A 100 2.48 1.76 11.51
CA PHE A 100 1.08 1.37 11.42
C PHE A 100 0.24 2.32 12.27
N THR A 101 -0.87 2.82 11.71
CA THR A 101 -1.80 3.68 12.44
C THR A 101 -3.20 3.12 12.30
N ALA A 102 -3.86 2.84 13.42
CA ALA A 102 -5.28 2.52 13.41
C ALA A 102 -6.08 3.80 13.21
N ALA A 103 -7.14 3.73 12.41
CA ALA A 103 -8.02 4.87 12.16
C ALA A 103 -9.47 4.39 12.16
N ASP A 104 -10.35 5.16 12.80
CA ASP A 104 -11.78 4.95 12.73
C ASP A 104 -12.33 5.69 11.49
N PRO A 105 -12.90 5.00 10.50
CA PRO A 105 -13.51 5.64 9.34
C PRO A 105 -14.64 6.62 9.69
N ARG A 106 -15.22 6.51 10.89
CA ARG A 106 -16.26 7.40 11.41
C ARG A 106 -15.72 8.66 12.10
N ASP A 107 -14.43 8.72 12.42
CA ASP A 107 -13.82 9.92 13.00
C ASP A 107 -13.61 10.97 11.91
N THR A 108 -14.48 11.97 11.85
CA THR A 108 -14.37 13.09 10.90
C THR A 108 -13.45 14.21 11.38
N ALA A 109 -13.08 14.22 12.65
CA ALA A 109 -12.28 15.28 13.25
C ALA A 109 -10.77 15.06 13.02
N ASN A 110 -10.34 13.79 12.99
CA ASN A 110 -8.93 13.42 12.87
C ASN A 110 -8.69 12.49 11.68
N PRO A 111 -8.74 12.99 10.43
CA PRO A 111 -8.42 12.16 9.27
C PRO A 111 -6.95 11.73 9.29
N PRO A 112 -6.62 10.53 8.77
CA PRO A 112 -5.23 10.11 8.61
C PRO A 112 -4.41 11.12 7.79
N PRO A 113 -3.11 11.32 8.07
CA PRO A 113 -2.31 12.41 7.48
C PRO A 113 -2.25 12.43 5.95
N CYS A 114 -2.48 11.28 5.31
CA CYS A 114 -2.44 11.15 3.86
C CYS A 114 -3.82 11.16 3.18
N LEU A 115 -4.92 11.25 3.95
CA LEU A 115 -6.29 11.25 3.45
C LEU A 115 -7.00 12.58 3.75
N SER A 116 -7.94 12.96 2.88
CA SER A 116 -8.81 14.11 3.13
C SER A 116 -10.00 13.77 4.03
N ARG A 117 -10.46 12.51 4.02
CA ARG A 117 -11.57 12.01 4.85
C ARG A 117 -11.27 10.61 5.36
N SER A 118 -11.59 10.33 6.62
CA SER A 118 -11.44 8.99 7.21
C SER A 118 -12.33 7.94 6.56
N LEU A 119 -13.48 8.35 6.02
CA LEU A 119 -14.39 7.44 5.33
C LEU A 119 -13.77 6.80 4.08
N ASP A 120 -12.76 7.45 3.48
CA ASP A 120 -12.04 6.88 2.32
C ASP A 120 -11.19 5.65 2.71
N LEU A 121 -11.01 5.39 4.02
CA LEU A 121 -10.37 4.19 4.56
C LEU A 121 -11.37 3.05 4.87
N ALA A 122 -12.67 3.28 4.73
CA ALA A 122 -13.67 2.26 5.07
C ALA A 122 -13.40 0.96 4.30
N ASP A 123 -13.29 -0.14 5.05
CA ASP A 123 -13.04 -1.49 4.55
C ASP A 123 -11.73 -1.66 3.76
N GLN A 124 -10.75 -0.76 3.95
CA GLN A 124 -9.47 -0.78 3.24
C GLN A 124 -8.29 -0.49 4.18
N ALA A 125 -7.10 -0.84 3.71
CA ALA A 125 -5.84 -0.37 4.29
C ALA A 125 -5.15 0.53 3.26
N LEU A 126 -4.50 1.59 3.72
CA LEU A 126 -3.85 2.57 2.85
C LEU A 126 -2.42 2.83 3.30
N TYR A 127 -1.49 2.86 2.35
CA TYR A 127 -0.11 3.29 2.56
C TYR A 127 0.00 4.81 2.36
N CYS A 128 0.72 5.48 3.26
CA CYS A 128 0.99 6.92 3.21
C CYS A 128 2.46 7.20 2.83
N PRO A 129 2.82 7.36 1.55
CA PRO A 129 4.21 7.62 1.14
C PRO A 129 4.82 8.88 1.78
N ARG A 130 3.99 9.87 2.10
CA ARG A 130 4.42 11.13 2.73
C ARG A 130 5.00 10.98 4.14
N LEU A 131 4.79 9.83 4.78
CA LEU A 131 5.27 9.54 6.14
C LEU A 131 6.48 8.60 6.14
N ASP A 132 6.95 8.15 4.96
CA ASP A 132 8.06 7.23 4.81
C ASP A 132 9.33 8.01 4.46
N THR A 133 10.00 8.54 5.50
CA THR A 133 11.22 9.36 5.41
C THR A 133 12.37 8.73 6.18
#